data_AF-A0A1Q3WEG4-F1
#
_entry.id   AF-A0A1Q3WEG4-F1
#
_cell.length_a   1.000
_cell.length_b   1.000
_cell.length_c   1.000
_cell.angle_alpha   90.00
_cell.angle_beta   90.00
_cell.angle_gamma   90.00
#
_symmetry.space_group_name_H-M   'P 1'
#
loop_
_entity.id
_entity.type
_entity.pdbx_description
1 polymer ?
#
loop_
_entity_poly.entity_id
_entity_poly.type
_entity_poly.pdbx_seq_one_letter_code
_entity_poly.pdbx_strand_id
1 'polypeptide(L)' 'MWYFLIKQADLETAQYQSLQRQSLLTEVETFNEPYENWYVFTVEKESYVSFMDDLDRQGIAYELTANRPTRAELLERMR' A
#
# COMPACT_ATOMS: atom_id res chain seq x y z
N MET A 1 -5.29 11.04 -7.49
CA MET A 1 -5.28 9.72 -6.82
C MET A 1 -3.99 9.64 -6.03
N TRP A 2 -4.01 8.90 -4.94
CA TRP A 2 -2.85 8.65 -4.09
C TRP A 2 -2.56 7.17 -4.08
N TYR A 3 -1.29 6.81 -3.98
CA TYR A 3 -0.87 5.42 -3.94
C TYR A 3 -0.19 5.16 -2.60
N PHE A 4 -0.81 4.28 -1.81
CA PHE A 4 -0.28 3.81 -0.55
C PHE A 4 0.41 2.47 -0.77
N LEU A 5 1.68 2.41 -0.41
CA LEU A 5 2.53 1.25 -0.55
C LEU A 5 2.75 0.65 0.83
N ILE A 6 2.37 -0.60 1.00
CA ILE A 6 2.46 -1.29 2.28
C ILE A 6 3.15 -2.63 2.02
N LYS A 7 4.18 -2.96 2.81
CA LYS A 7 4.82 -4.27 2.71
C LYS A 7 3.82 -5.35 3.08
N GLN A 8 3.79 -6.44 2.31
CA GLN A 8 2.85 -7.52 2.55
C GLN A 8 3.02 -8.15 3.94
N ALA A 9 4.25 -8.20 4.47
CA ALA A 9 4.54 -8.74 5.80
C ALA A 9 3.98 -7.88 6.96
N ASP A 10 3.78 -6.57 6.71
CA ASP A 10 3.33 -5.62 7.72
C ASP A 10 1.79 -5.49 7.79
N LEU A 11 1.06 -6.28 6.99
CA LEU A 11 -0.39 -6.17 6.87
C LEU A 11 -1.09 -7.50 7.12
N GLU A 12 -1.90 -7.56 8.17
CA GLU A 12 -2.73 -8.72 8.45
C GLU A 12 -3.87 -8.85 7.44
N THR A 13 -4.36 -10.06 7.24
CA THR A 13 -5.46 -10.33 6.29
C THR A 13 -6.72 -9.49 6.58
N ALA A 14 -7.06 -9.27 7.84
CA ALA A 14 -8.22 -8.46 8.21
C ALA A 14 -8.02 -6.97 7.85
N GLN A 15 -6.82 -6.43 8.11
CA GLN A 15 -6.45 -5.06 7.78
C GLN A 15 -6.44 -4.87 6.26
N TYR A 16 -5.83 -5.80 5.53
CA TYR A 16 -5.84 -5.83 4.06
C TYR A 16 -7.27 -5.76 3.49
N GLN A 17 -8.18 -6.61 3.98
CA GLN A 17 -9.57 -6.61 3.51
C GLN A 17 -10.30 -5.30 3.84
N SER A 18 -10.01 -4.68 4.99
CA SER A 18 -10.59 -3.38 5.35
C SER A 18 -10.13 -2.28 4.39
N LEU A 19 -8.82 -2.19 4.14
CA LEU A 19 -8.22 -1.20 3.25
C LEU A 19 -8.64 -1.41 1.79
N GLN A 20 -8.71 -2.68 1.34
CA GLN A 20 -9.15 -3.01 -0.01
C GLN A 20 -10.55 -2.46 -0.32
N ARG A 21 -11.49 -2.53 0.63
CA ARG A 21 -12.85 -1.99 0.48
C ARG A 21 -12.91 -0.46 0.39
N GLN A 22 -11.90 0.22 0.93
CA GLN A 22 -11.78 1.68 0.91
C GLN A 22 -10.98 2.20 -0.29
N SER A 23 -10.25 1.32 -0.96
CA SER A 23 -9.45 1.65 -2.14
C SER A 23 -10.24 1.50 -3.43
N LEU A 24 -9.89 2.29 -4.44
CA LEU A 24 -10.41 2.15 -5.79
C LEU A 24 -9.88 0.87 -6.46
N LEU A 25 -8.59 0.60 -6.23
CA LEU A 25 -7.89 -0.55 -6.77
C LEU A 25 -6.83 -1.00 -5.77
N THR A 26 -6.70 -2.30 -5.59
CA THR A 26 -5.59 -2.91 -4.83
C THR A 26 -4.81 -3.83 -5.75
N GLU A 27 -3.51 -3.62 -5.83
CA GLU A 27 -2.59 -4.45 -6.59
C GLU A 27 -1.56 -5.09 -5.66
N VAL A 28 -1.00 -6.23 -6.09
CA VAL A 28 0.08 -6.92 -5.38
C VAL A 28 1.28 -7.00 -6.31
N GLU A 29 2.35 -6.31 -5.93
CA GLU A 29 3.63 -6.36 -6.63
C GLU A 29 4.48 -7.44 -5.96
N THR A 30 4.60 -8.58 -6.64
CA THR A 30 5.36 -9.73 -6.15
C THR A 30 6.83 -9.66 -6.54
N PHE A 31 7.69 -9.93 -5.58
CA PHE A 31 9.13 -10.06 -5.77
C PHE A 31 9.61 -11.46 -5.38
N ASN A 32 10.80 -11.82 -5.85
CA ASN A 32 11.46 -13.06 -5.44
C ASN A 32 12.32 -12.78 -4.20
N GLU A 33 12.55 -13.82 -3.39
CA GLU A 33 13.48 -13.77 -2.26
C GLU A 33 14.85 -13.19 -2.70
N PRO A 34 15.45 -12.28 -1.92
CA PRO A 34 15.11 -11.90 -0.53
C PRO A 34 14.14 -10.72 -0.39
N TYR A 35 13.52 -10.25 -1.48
CA TYR A 35 12.71 -9.03 -1.47
C TYR A 35 11.28 -9.29 -1.04
N GLU A 36 10.73 -8.37 -0.24
CA GLU A 36 9.35 -8.44 0.23
C GLU A 36 8.36 -8.01 -0.86
N ASN A 37 7.19 -8.63 -0.86
CA ASN A 37 6.09 -8.21 -1.73
C ASN A 37 5.46 -6.92 -1.21
N TRP A 38 4.86 -6.15 -2.12
CA TRP A 38 4.20 -4.90 -1.80
C TRP A 38 2.72 -4.94 -2.18
N TYR A 39 1.87 -4.42 -1.31
CA TYR A 39 0.53 -4.00 -1.64
C TYR A 39 0.54 -2.55 -2.12
N VAL A 40 -0.16 -2.30 -3.23
CA VAL A 40 -0.33 -0.97 -3.81
C VAL A 40 -1.81 -0.64 -3.79
N PHE A 41 -2.21 0.27 -2.92
CA PHE A 41 -3.59 0.75 -2.82
C PHE A 41 -3.72 2.07 -3.56
N THR A 42 -4.57 2.10 -4.59
CA THR A 42 -4.97 3.33 -5.27
C THR A 42 -6.18 3.92 -4.56
N VAL A 43 -6.03 5.12 -4.01
CA VAL A 43 -7.05 5.80 -3.21
C VAL A 43 -7.44 7.10 -3.89
N GLU A 44 -8.75 7.33 -4.00
CA GLU A 44 -9.27 8.59 -4.53
C GLU A 44 -9.06 9.73 -3.55
N LYS A 45 -9.03 10.97 -4.05
CA LYS A 45 -8.78 12.15 -3.21
C LYS A 45 -9.81 12.29 -2.09
N GLU A 46 -11.05 11.89 -2.36
CA GLU A 46 -12.18 11.96 -1.42
C GLU A 46 -12.04 10.98 -0.25
N SER A 47 -11.43 9.82 -0.49
CA SER A 47 -11.19 8.78 0.53
C SER A 47 -9.81 8.87 1.17
N TYR A 48 -8.97 9.81 0.76
CA TYR A 48 -7.58 9.94 1.22
C TYR A 48 -7.48 10.10 2.74
N VAL A 49 -8.25 11.04 3.31
CA VAL A 49 -8.19 11.35 4.74
C VAL A 49 -8.65 10.16 5.57
N SER A 50 -9.78 9.54 5.21
CA SER A 50 -10.28 8.36 5.93
C SER A 50 -9.35 7.16 5.82
N PHE A 51 -8.70 6.97 4.66
CA PHE A 51 -7.75 5.88 4.46
C PHE A 51 -6.48 6.08 5.30
N MET A 52 -5.94 7.30 5.31
CA MET A 52 -4.80 7.66 6.16
C MET A 52 -5.14 7.48 7.65
N ASP A 53 -6.28 8.00 8.10
CA ASP A 53 -6.71 7.87 9.49
C ASP A 53 -6.85 6.40 9.91
N ASP A 54 -7.33 5.52 9.03
CA ASP A 54 -7.46 4.09 9.32
C ASP A 54 -6.09 3.40 9.42
N LEU A 55 -5.12 3.78 8.59
CA LEU A 55 -3.74 3.30 8.67
C LEU A 55 -3.08 3.74 9.98
N ASP A 56 -3.17 5.03 10.30
CA ASP A 56 -2.56 5.63 11.49
C ASP A 56 -3.17 5.05 12.77
N ARG A 57 -4.50 4.87 12.80
CA ARG A 57 -5.22 4.25 13.93
C ARG A 57 -4.80 2.80 14.17
N GLN A 58 -4.50 2.07 13.10
CA GLN A 58 -4.06 0.67 13.17
C GLN A 58 -2.55 0.52 13.35
N GLY A 59 -1.79 1.62 13.29
CA GLY A 59 -0.33 1.61 13.38
C GLY A 59 0.35 0.93 12.19
N ILE A 60 -0.29 0.96 11.02
CA ILE A 60 0.22 0.32 9.80
C ILE A 60 1.24 1.25 9.15
N ALA A 61 2.46 0.77 8.92
CA ALA A 61 3.48 1.52 8.20
C ALA A 61 3.15 1.56 6.70
N TYR A 62 3.27 2.73 6.08
CA TYR A 62 3.03 2.91 4.65
C TYR A 62 4.01 3.93 4.05
N GLU A 63 4.25 3.79 2.75
CA GLU A 63 4.81 4.86 1.93
C GLU A 63 3.72 5.49 1.06
N LEU A 64 3.74 6.82 0.92
CA LEU A 64 2.80 7.57 0.10
C LEU A 64 3.50 8.12 -1.14
N THR A 65 2.91 7.88 -2.31
CA THR A 65 3.36 8.49 -3.57
C THR A 65 2.19 9.06 -4.37
N ALA A 66 2.46 10.15 -5.09
CA ALA A 66 1.49 10.82 -5.96
C ALA A 66 1.31 10.11 -7.31
N ASN A 67 2.29 9.30 -7.73
CA ASN A 67 2.28 8.55 -8.99
C ASN A 67 2.39 7.06 -8.70
N ARG A 68 1.77 6.23 -9.55
CA ARG A 68 1.89 4.77 -9.45
C ARG A 68 3.37 4.39 -9.58
N PRO A 69 3.98 3.76 -8.57
CA PRO A 69 5.38 3.38 -8.66
C PRO A 69 5.54 2.25 -9.66
N THR A 70 6.64 2.27 -10.39
CA THR A 70 7.08 1.15 -11.21
C THR A 70 7.71 0.06 -10.34
N ARG A 71 7.74 -1.16 -10.86
CA ARG A 71 8.43 -2.29 -10.22
C ARG A 71 9.91 -1.98 -9.93
N ALA A 72 10.58 -1.23 -10.80
CA ALA A 72 11.98 -0.83 -10.60
C ALA A 72 12.12 0.12 -9.41
N GLU A 73 11.24 1.11 -9.29
CA GLU A 73 11.22 2.05 -8.17
C GLU A 73 10.86 1.37 -6.84
N LEU A 74 9.98 0.36 -6.84
CA LEU A 74 9.70 -0.46 -5.66
C LEU A 74 10.92 -1.30 -5.26
N LEU A 75 11.64 -1.86 -6.25
CA LEU A 75 12.85 -2.63 -5.99
C LEU A 75 13.97 -1.77 -5.41
N GLU A 76 14.13 -0.53 -5.89
CA GLU A 76 15.14 0.41 -5.35
C GLU A 76 14.89 0.79 -3.90
N ARG A 77 13.64 0.79 -3.43
CA ARG A 77 13.31 1.06 -2.02
C ARG A 77 13.72 -0.05 -1.06
N MET A 78 13.95 -1.26 -1.56
CA MET A 78 14.36 -2.43 -0.77
C MET A 78 15.86 -2.72 -0.86
N ARG A 79 16.60 -1.96 -1.68
CA ARG A 79 18.06 -2.08 -1.83
C ARG A 79 18.78 -1.13 -0.88
#